data_AF-A0A7X9B863-F1
#
_entry.id   AF-A0A7X9B863-F1
#
_cell.length_a   1.000
_cell.length_b   1.000
_cell.length_c   1.000
_cell.angle_alpha   90.00
_cell.angle_beta   90.00
_cell.angle_gamma   90.00
#
_symmetry.space_group_name_H-M   'P 1'
#
loop_
_entity.id
_entity.type
_entity.pdbx_description
1 polymer ?
#
loop_
_entity_poly.entity_id
_entity_poly.type
_entity_poly.pdbx_seq_one_letter_code
_entity_poly.pdbx_strand_id
1 'polypeptide(L)'
;MSMEQEFVQINLKDDFKEVFKSGSNGNLNDNISTSLAIAAFIEKRVTLARAAELAEKSLAEFIEILLKYNISWMEYTDETFKEDQETLERLRGITND
;
A
#
# COMPACT_ATOMS: atom_id res chain seq x y z
N MET A 1 16.88 1.74 24.47
CA MET A 1 16.79 3.20 24.33
C MET A 1 15.41 3.47 23.76
N SER A 2 14.53 4.10 24.54
CA SER A 2 13.19 4.46 24.05
C SER A 2 13.36 5.62 23.06
N MET A 3 13.04 5.40 21.79
CA MET A 3 12.95 6.48 20.82
C MET A 3 11.72 7.31 21.21
N GLU A 4 11.92 8.56 21.63
CA GLU A 4 10.84 9.52 21.72
C GLU A 4 10.28 9.72 20.31
N GLN A 5 9.02 9.33 20.10
CA GLN A 5 8.34 9.59 18.83
C GLN A 5 8.02 11.08 18.76
N GLU A 6 8.70 11.78 17.86
CA GLU A 6 8.36 13.17 17.52
C GLU A 6 7.08 13.19 16.66
N PHE A 7 6.06 13.92 17.11
CA PHE A 7 4.80 14.06 16.40
C PHE A 7 4.76 15.36 15.58
N VAL A 8 4.23 15.28 14.37
CA VAL A 8 3.99 16.45 13.50
C VAL A 8 2.53 16.89 13.65
N GLN A 9 2.30 18.17 13.94
CA GLN A 9 0.96 18.75 13.94
C GLN A 9 0.53 19.14 12.52
N ILE A 10 -0.65 18.70 12.11
CA ILE A 10 -1.25 19.01 10.81
C ILE A 10 -2.59 19.75 11.00
N ASN A 11 -2.82 20.78 10.19
CA ASN A 11 -4.09 21.49 10.15
C ASN A 11 -4.93 20.96 8.99
N LEU A 12 -6.11 20.42 9.30
CA LEU A 12 -7.06 19.90 8.32
C LEU A 12 -8.38 20.68 8.40
N LYS A 13 -9.10 20.76 7.27
CA LYS A 13 -10.46 21.33 7.26
C LYS A 13 -11.40 20.45 8.08
N ASP A 14 -12.33 21.08 8.79
CA ASP A 14 -13.31 20.37 9.61
C ASP A 14 -14.20 19.41 8.80
N ASP A 15 -14.40 19.69 7.51
CA ASP A 15 -15.15 18.83 6.57
C ASP A 15 -14.63 17.38 6.54
N PHE A 16 -13.31 17.18 6.73
CA PHE A 16 -12.72 15.83 6.77
C PHE A 16 -13.23 14.99 7.94
N LYS A 17 -13.66 15.63 9.04
CA LYS A 17 -14.29 14.91 10.16
C LYS A 17 -15.54 14.18 9.69
N GLU A 18 -16.33 14.74 8.77
CA GLU A 18 -17.55 14.10 8.27
C GLU A 18 -17.26 12.98 7.29
N VAL A 19 -16.24 13.15 6.45
CA VAL A 19 -15.81 12.15 5.47
C VAL A 19 -15.27 10.89 6.15
N PHE A 20 -14.48 11.05 7.22
CA PHE A 20 -13.88 9.92 7.96
C PHE A 20 -14.69 9.48 9.19
N LYS A 21 -15.88 10.05 9.43
CA LYS A 21 -16.74 9.74 10.59
C LYS A 21 -17.45 8.38 10.50
N SER A 22 -17.49 7.76 9.33
CA SER A 22 -18.37 6.60 9.09
C SER A 22 -17.61 5.39 8.57
N GLY A 23 -17.40 4.42 9.45
CA GLY A 23 -17.15 3.04 9.07
C GLY A 23 -15.84 2.47 9.59
N SER A 24 -15.97 1.55 10.54
CA SER A 24 -14.95 0.69 11.14
C SER A 24 -14.03 1.33 12.17
N ASN A 25 -13.70 0.55 13.20
CA ASN A 25 -12.98 0.85 14.44
C ASN A 25 -11.58 1.52 14.32
N GLY A 26 -11.22 2.13 13.21
CA GLY A 26 -9.95 2.83 13.01
C GLY A 26 -10.00 4.27 13.50
N ASN A 27 -8.98 4.70 14.24
CA ASN A 27 -8.85 6.07 14.68
C ASN A 27 -8.64 6.98 13.44
N LEU A 28 -9.13 8.23 13.47
CA LEU A 28 -8.93 9.19 12.38
C LEU A 28 -7.44 9.32 12.00
N ASN A 29 -6.56 9.24 13.01
CA ASN A 29 -5.12 9.26 12.82
C ASN A 29 -4.63 8.08 11.98
N ASP A 30 -5.13 6.86 12.22
CA ASP A 30 -4.69 5.66 11.48
C ASP A 30 -5.02 5.78 9.99
N ASN A 31 -6.20 6.31 9.69
CA ASN A 31 -6.64 6.57 8.31
C ASN A 31 -5.77 7.62 7.64
N ILE A 32 -5.38 8.67 8.35
CA ILE A 32 -4.50 9.73 7.83
C ILE A 32 -3.09 9.20 7.60
N SER A 33 -2.50 8.51 8.57
CA SER A 33 -1.16 7.91 8.45
C SER A 33 -1.10 6.93 7.28
N THR A 34 -2.11 6.06 7.16
CA THR A 34 -2.21 5.12 6.03
C THR A 34 -2.32 5.86 4.69
N SER A 35 -3.17 6.89 4.61
CA SER A 35 -3.35 7.68 3.37
C SER A 35 -2.05 8.39 2.96
N LEU A 36 -1.32 8.93 3.93
CA LEU A 36 -0.06 9.62 3.68
C LEU A 36 1.05 8.63 3.26
N ALA A 37 1.11 7.45 3.88
CA ALA A 37 2.02 6.39 3.51
C ALA A 37 1.77 5.89 2.07
N ILE A 38 0.49 5.72 1.69
CA ILE A 38 0.10 5.38 0.31
C ILE A 38 0.58 6.46 -0.66
N ALA A 39 0.33 7.74 -0.37
CA ALA A 39 0.77 8.84 -1.22
C ALA A 39 2.30 8.85 -1.38
N ALA A 40 3.04 8.69 -0.27
CA ALA A 40 4.50 8.63 -0.30
C ALA A 40 5.04 7.45 -1.11
N PHE A 41 4.36 6.30 -1.06
CA PHE A 41 4.70 5.12 -1.85
C PHE A 41 4.43 5.33 -3.35
N ILE A 42 3.24 5.82 -3.72
CA ILE A 42 2.87 6.09 -5.12
C ILE A 42 3.82 7.11 -5.74
N GLU A 43 4.20 8.14 -4.98
CA GLU A 43 5.15 9.16 -5.41
C GLU A 43 6.61 8.67 -5.41
N LYS A 44 6.86 7.38 -5.11
CA LYS A 44 8.18 6.75 -5.04
C LYS A 44 9.15 7.43 -4.07
N ARG A 45 8.64 8.13 -3.05
CA ARG A 45 9.46 8.78 -2.02
C ARG A 45 9.97 7.78 -0.99
N VAL A 46 9.26 6.68 -0.80
CA VAL A 46 9.58 5.62 0.16
C VAL A 46 9.42 4.25 -0.47
N THR A 47 10.14 3.26 0.06
CA THR A 47 9.95 1.85 -0.32
C THR A 47 8.64 1.31 0.25
N LEU A 48 8.15 0.20 -0.29
CA LEU A 48 6.95 -0.49 0.21
C LEU A 48 7.06 -0.80 1.71
N ALA A 49 8.20 -1.32 2.15
CA ALA A 49 8.45 -1.63 3.57
C ALA A 49 8.39 -0.37 4.44
N ARG A 50 8.99 0.74 3.98
CA ARG A 50 8.97 1.99 4.74
C ARG A 50 7.58 2.63 4.77
N ALA A 51 6.79 2.48 3.72
CA ALA A 51 5.39 2.91 3.70
C ALA A 51 4.55 2.11 4.71
N ALA A 52 4.74 0.78 4.78
CA ALA A 52 4.05 -0.06 5.77
C ALA A 52 4.40 0.35 7.21
N GLU A 53 5.68 0.64 7.49
CA GLU A 53 6.12 1.17 8.79
C GLU A 53 5.43 2.50 9.14
N LEU A 54 5.37 3.45 8.19
CA LEU A 54 4.72 4.75 8.40
C LEU A 54 3.20 4.65 8.60
N ALA A 55 2.58 3.60 8.06
CA ALA A 55 1.16 3.30 8.27
C ALA A 55 0.89 2.51 9.57
N GLU A 56 1.93 2.15 10.33
CA GLU A 56 1.83 1.25 11.49
C GLU A 56 1.10 -0.06 11.12
N LYS A 57 1.54 -0.67 10.01
CA LYS A 57 1.01 -1.92 9.47
C LYS A 57 2.15 -2.87 9.17
N SER A 58 1.87 -4.17 9.25
CA SER A 58 2.77 -5.16 8.66
C SER A 58 2.83 -4.98 7.14
N LEU A 59 3.89 -5.49 6.52
CA LEU A 59 4.04 -5.46 5.07
C LEU A 59 2.84 -6.11 4.36
N ALA A 60 2.36 -7.24 4.90
CA ALA A 60 1.23 -7.98 4.35
C ALA A 60 -0.07 -7.15 4.41
N GLU A 61 -0.38 -6.56 5.58
CA GLU A 61 -1.56 -5.69 5.73
C GLU A 61 -1.48 -4.47 4.80
N PHE A 62 -0.29 -3.89 4.63
CA PHE A 62 -0.13 -2.75 3.72
C PHE A 62 -0.32 -3.15 2.26
N ILE A 63 0.14 -4.33 1.84
CA ILE A 63 -0.12 -4.87 0.50
C ILE A 63 -1.61 -5.09 0.28
N GLU A 64 -2.32 -5.67 1.26
CA GLU A 64 -3.79 -5.84 1.19
C GLU A 64 -4.52 -4.50 1.03
N ILE A 65 -4.05 -3.46 1.73
CA ILE A 65 -4.57 -2.10 1.59
C ILE A 65 -4.35 -1.57 0.16
N LEU A 66 -3.14 -1.71 -0.40
CA LEU A 66 -2.85 -1.28 -1.77
C LEU A 66 -3.72 -2.01 -2.79
N LEU A 67 -3.88 -3.33 -2.64
CA LEU A 67 -4.75 -4.14 -3.50
C LEU A 67 -6.22 -3.71 -3.42
N LYS A 68 -6.72 -3.38 -2.23
CA LYS A 68 -8.09 -2.86 -2.04
C LYS A 68 -8.32 -1.55 -2.80
N TYR A 69 -7.30 -0.71 -2.91
CA TYR A 69 -7.34 0.54 -3.68
C TYR A 69 -6.90 0.39 -5.14
N ASN A 70 -6.68 -0.85 -5.60
CA ASN A 70 -6.22 -1.17 -6.96
C ASN A 70 -4.88 -0.48 -7.31
N ILE A 71 -4.01 -0.31 -6.32
CA ILE A 71 -2.66 0.22 -6.46
C ILE A 71 -1.69 -0.95 -6.58
N SER A 72 -0.91 -0.99 -7.65
CA SER A 72 0.13 -2.01 -7.81
C SER A 72 1.26 -1.77 -6.80
N TRP A 73 1.51 -2.75 -5.95
CA TRP A 73 2.62 -2.71 -4.97
C TRP A 73 3.95 -3.17 -5.58
N MET A 74 3.90 -3.80 -6.76
CA MET A 74 5.06 -4.23 -7.54
C MET A 74 5.03 -3.54 -8.91
N GLU A 75 6.19 -3.12 -9.40
CA GLU A 75 6.30 -2.73 -10.81
C GLU A 75 6.25 -4.00 -11.66
N TYR A 76 5.38 -4.00 -12.67
CA TYR A 76 5.40 -5.05 -13.67
C TYR A 76 6.64 -4.83 -14.55
N THR A 77 7.69 -5.61 -14.30
CA THR A 77 8.95 -5.48 -15.03
C THR A 77 8.95 -6.35 -16.28
N ASP A 78 9.86 -6.06 -17.22
CA ASP A 78 10.05 -6.90 -18.42
C ASP A 78 10.43 -8.35 -18.05
N GLU A 79 11.09 -8.55 -16.91
CA GLU A 79 11.44 -9.86 -16.39
C GLU A 79 10.19 -10.61 -15.89
N THR A 80 9.31 -9.91 -15.16
CA THR A 80 7.99 -10.42 -14.74
C THR A 80 7.13 -10.79 -15.96
N PHE A 81 7.14 -9.96 -17.01
CA PHE A 81 6.43 -10.25 -18.26
C PHE A 81 6.97 -11.50 -18.96
N LYS A 82 8.30 -11.67 -18.97
CA LYS A 82 8.93 -12.84 -19.58
C LYS A 82 8.61 -14.12 -18.82
N GLU A 83 8.64 -14.09 -17.50
CA GLU A 83 8.25 -15.23 -16.65
C GLU A 83 6.79 -15.63 -16.85
N ASP A 84 5.88 -14.66 -16.97
CA ASP A 84 4.48 -14.91 -17.30
C ASP A 84 4.34 -15.53 -18.70
N GLN A 85 5.08 -15.02 -19.69
CA GLN A 85 5.05 -15.56 -21.05
C GLN A 85 5.55 -17.01 -21.11
N GLU A 86 6.66 -17.31 -20.43
CA GLU A 86 7.18 -18.68 -20.33
C GLU A 86 6.17 -19.63 -19.66
N THR A 87 5.46 -19.14 -18.64
CA THR A 87 4.40 -19.90 -17.96
C THR A 87 3.22 -20.18 -18.89
N LEU A 88 2.77 -19.17 -19.64
CA LEU A 88 1.68 -19.32 -20.61
C LEU A 88 2.04 -20.28 -21.75
N GLU A 89 3.28 -20.25 -22.23
CA GLU A 89 3.77 -21.18 -23.26
C GLU A 89 3.79 -22.62 -22.75
N ARG A 90 4.23 -22.86 -21.51
CA ARG A 90 4.17 -24.20 -20.90
C ARG A 90 2.74 -24.71 -20.79
N LEU A 91 1.81 -23.87 -20.33
CA LEU A 91 0.39 -24.24 -20.21
C LEU A 91 -0.26 -24.55 -21.58
N ARG A 92 0.12 -23.80 -22.63
CA ARG A 92 -0.30 -24.08 -24.02
C ARG A 92 0.31 -25.36 -24.58
N GLY A 93 1.53 -25.71 -24.17
CA GLY A 93 2.18 -26.97 -24.55
C GLY A 93 1.55 -28.20 -23.89
N ILE A 94 1.09 -28.08 -22.65
CA ILE A 94 0.39 -29.15 -21.91
C ILE A 94 -1.00 -29.46 -22.50
N THR A 95 -1.60 -28.54 -23.25
CA THR A 95 -2.94 -28.73 -23.85
C THR A 95 -2.95 -29.49 -25.18
N ASN A 96 -1.78 -29.93 -25.67
CA ASN A 96 -1.61 -30.60 -26.97
C ASN A 96 -1.26 -32.10 -26.89
N ASP A 97 -1.46 -32.75 -25.74
CA ASP A 97 -1.29 -34.21 -25.55
C ASP A 97 -2.60 -34.88 -25.13
#